data_AF-A0AAW3YY67-F1
#
_entry.id   AF-A0AAW3YY67-F1
#
_cell.length_a   1.000
_cell.length_b   1.000
_cell.length_c   1.000
_cell.angle_alpha   90.00
_cell.angle_beta   90.00
_cell.angle_gamma   90.00
#
_symmetry.space_group_name_H-M   'P 1'
#
loop_
_entity.id
_entity.type
_entity.pdbx_description
1 polymer ?
#
loop_
_entity_poly.entity_id
_entity_poly.type
_entity_poly.pdbx_seq_one_letter_code
_entity_poly.pdbx_strand_id
1 'polypeptide(L)'
;MVSLAQNLYSVGCAGINIEDSKNRKSLSIETGAECISSLRAAANKLNYDLFINARIDSWLLNESRDPEYLITRSNAYLLSFYWRRLYFYSRTG
;
A
#
# COMPACT_ATOMS: atom_id res chain seq x y z
N MET A 1 -1.30 -5.17 -10.56
CA MET A 1 -0.72 -3.85 -10.20
C MET A 1 0.02 -3.15 -11.36
N VAL A 2 0.76 -3.86 -12.22
CA VAL A 2 1.47 -3.22 -13.35
C VAL A 2 0.53 -2.46 -14.29
N SER A 3 -0.55 -3.11 -14.75
CA SER A 3 -1.56 -2.46 -15.60
C SER A 3 -2.21 -1.25 -14.93
N LEU A 4 -2.50 -1.34 -13.62
CA LEU A 4 -3.04 -0.23 -12.85
C LEU A 4 -2.07 0.97 -12.82
N ALA A 5 -0.79 0.74 -12.52
CA ALA A 5 0.21 1.81 -12.49
C ALA A 5 0.37 2.48 -13.87
N GLN A 6 0.38 1.69 -14.96
CA GLN A 6 0.43 2.20 -16.33
C GLN A 6 -0.78 3.06 -16.66
N ASN A 7 -1.99 2.60 -16.30
CA ASN A 7 -3.22 3.34 -16.54
C ASN A 7 -3.20 4.67 -15.77
N LEU A 8 -2.83 4.66 -14.48
CA LEU A 8 -2.73 5.87 -13.66
C LEU A 8 -1.70 6.87 -14.21
N TYR A 9 -0.54 6.37 -14.66
CA TYR A 9 0.48 7.18 -15.29
C TYR A 9 -0.03 7.82 -16.60
N SER A 10 -0.70 7.03 -17.44
CA SER A 10 -1.20 7.49 -18.75
C SER A 10 -2.22 8.63 -18.66
N VAL A 11 -2.96 8.70 -17.55
CA VAL A 11 -3.95 9.76 -17.29
C VAL A 11 -3.38 10.91 -16.46
N GLY A 12 -2.08 10.90 -16.13
CA GLY A 12 -1.43 11.92 -15.32
C GLY A 12 -1.95 12.01 -13.89
N CYS A 13 -2.39 10.88 -13.31
CA CYS A 13 -2.91 10.86 -11.95
C CYS A 13 -1.82 11.30 -10.95
N ALA A 14 -2.16 12.07 -9.92
CA ALA A 14 -1.18 12.46 -8.89
C ALA A 14 -1.14 11.46 -7.73
N GLY A 15 -2.26 10.78 -7.45
CA GLY A 15 -2.35 9.86 -6.32
C GLY A 15 -3.62 9.02 -6.32
N ILE A 16 -3.58 7.93 -5.55
CA ILE A 16 -4.67 6.96 -5.42
C ILE A 16 -4.89 6.54 -3.97
N ASN A 17 -6.15 6.30 -3.61
CA ASN A 17 -6.50 5.59 -2.38
C ASN A 17 -6.53 4.08 -2.67
N ILE A 18 -5.81 3.29 -1.88
CA ILE A 18 -5.92 1.83 -1.89
C ILE A 18 -6.52 1.41 -0.55
N GLU A 19 -7.72 0.84 -0.59
CA GLU A 19 -8.38 0.29 0.58
C GLU A 19 -7.84 -1.10 0.93
N ASP A 20 -7.80 -1.41 2.22
CA ASP A 20 -7.45 -2.71 2.77
C ASP A 20 -8.64 -3.66 2.88
N SER A 21 -9.67 -3.45 2.07
CA SER A 21 -10.88 -4.24 2.06
C SER A 21 -11.24 -4.73 0.66
N LYS A 22 -12.03 -5.80 0.59
CA LYS A 22 -12.58 -6.34 -0.64
C LYS A 22 -13.91 -7.02 -0.36
N ASN A 23 -14.92 -6.74 -1.17
CA ASN A 23 -16.26 -7.33 -1.01
C ASN A 23 -16.82 -7.14 0.41
N ARG A 24 -16.63 -5.95 1.00
CA ARG A 24 -17.05 -5.59 2.37
C ARG A 24 -16.39 -6.43 3.47
N LYS A 25 -15.21 -6.98 3.21
CA LYS A 25 -14.40 -7.69 4.20
C LYS A 25 -12.99 -7.14 4.21
N SER A 26 -12.43 -6.98 5.39
CA SER A 26 -11.04 -6.58 5.55
C SER A 26 -10.11 -7.67 5.02
N LEU A 27 -9.06 -7.25 4.34
CA LEU A 27 -7.92 -8.07 4.00
C LEU A 27 -7.06 -8.27 5.26
N SER A 28 -6.25 -9.33 5.25
CA SER A 28 -5.20 -9.44 6.25
C SER A 28 -4.21 -8.27 6.10
N ILE A 29 -3.47 -7.97 7.16
CA ILE A 29 -2.45 -6.91 7.15
C ILE A 29 -1.42 -7.19 6.07
N GLU A 30 -1.01 -8.45 5.92
CA GLU A 30 -0.01 -8.91 4.95
C GLU A 30 -0.50 -8.72 3.52
N THR A 31 -1.74 -9.12 3.21
CA THR A 31 -2.32 -8.97 1.87
C THR A 31 -2.45 -7.50 1.48
N GLY A 32 -2.86 -6.63 2.41
CA GLY A 32 -2.90 -5.18 2.16
C GLY A 32 -1.50 -4.59 1.91
N ALA A 33 -0.51 -4.98 2.72
CA ALA A 33 0.88 -4.54 2.55
C ALA A 33 1.49 -5.02 1.23
N GLU A 34 1.19 -6.24 0.80
CA GLU A 34 1.60 -6.78 -0.50
C GLU A 34 0.98 -5.98 -1.65
N CYS A 35 -0.30 -5.60 -1.55
CA CYS A 35 -0.96 -4.78 -2.57
C CYS A 35 -0.29 -3.40 -2.71
N ILE A 36 -0.02 -2.73 -1.59
CA ILE A 36 0.61 -1.39 -1.56
C ILE A 36 2.03 -1.46 -2.13
N SER A 37 2.85 -2.39 -1.65
CA SER A 37 4.23 -2.57 -2.11
C SER A 37 4.32 -2.94 -3.59
N SER A 38 3.40 -3.78 -4.08
CA SER A 38 3.30 -4.16 -5.49
C SER A 38 2.96 -2.97 -6.40
N LEU A 39 2.06 -2.08 -5.96
CA LEU A 39 1.74 -0.86 -6.70
C LEU A 39 2.91 0.13 -6.68
N ARG A 40 3.56 0.35 -5.53
CA ARG A 40 4.77 1.20 -5.43
C ARG A 40 5.87 0.68 -6.35
N ALA A 41 6.13 -0.62 -6.36
CA ALA A 41 7.15 -1.22 -7.23
C ALA A 41 6.82 -1.02 -8.71
N ALA A 42 5.55 -1.11 -9.10
CA ALA A 42 5.11 -0.85 -10.47
C ALA A 42 5.26 0.64 -10.86
N ALA A 43 4.88 1.57 -9.98
CA ALA A 43 5.07 3.00 -10.21
C ALA A 43 6.55 3.39 -10.33
N ASN A 44 7.40 2.84 -9.46
CA ASN A 44 8.85 3.08 -9.50
C ASN A 44 9.49 2.64 -10.82
N LYS A 45 9.04 1.52 -11.42
CA LYS A 45 9.53 1.08 -12.75
C LYS A 45 9.21 2.06 -13.88
N LEU A 46 8.21 2.92 -13.68
CA LEU A 46 7.79 3.95 -14.64
C LEU A 46 8.39 5.33 -14.31
N ASN A 47 9.27 5.43 -13.29
CA ASN A 47 9.71 6.70 -12.71
C ASN A 47 8.53 7.62 -12.35
N TYR A 48 7.44 7.02 -11.88
CA TYR A 48 6.20 7.71 -11.58
C TYR A 48 6.10 7.97 -10.08
N ASP A 49 6.15 9.25 -9.70
CA ASP A 49 6.00 9.70 -8.31
C ASP A 49 4.52 9.70 -7.88
N LEU A 50 3.90 8.52 -7.94
CA LEU A 50 2.52 8.32 -7.55
C LEU A 50 2.40 8.42 -6.02
N PHE A 51 1.54 9.31 -5.53
CA PHE A 51 1.13 9.30 -4.13
C PHE A 51 0.17 8.15 -3.84
N ILE A 52 0.45 7.32 -2.83
CA ILE A 52 -0.40 6.19 -2.45
C ILE A 52 -0.89 6.43 -1.04
N ASN A 53 -2.21 6.63 -0.90
CA ASN A 53 -2.87 6.71 0.39
C ASN A 53 -3.44 5.32 0.75
N ALA A 54 -2.79 4.64 1.69
CA ALA A 54 -3.24 3.34 2.19
C ALA A 54 -4.38 3.56 3.19
N ARG A 55 -5.61 3.29 2.75
CA ARG A 55 -6.83 3.50 3.52
C ARG A 55 -7.18 2.25 4.32
N ILE A 56 -7.48 2.45 5.60
CA ILE A 56 -7.93 1.40 6.52
C ILE A 56 -9.45 1.50 6.69
N ASP A 57 -10.17 0.43 6.37
CA ASP A 57 -11.63 0.36 6.39
C ASP A 57 -12.21 -0.30 7.65
N SER A 58 -11.39 -0.68 8.62
CA SER A 58 -11.86 -1.40 9.82
C SER A 58 -12.98 -0.66 10.57
N TRP A 59 -12.95 0.67 10.57
CA TRP A 59 -14.03 1.48 11.12
C TRP A 59 -15.28 1.42 10.22
N LEU A 60 -15.12 1.63 8.91
CA LEU A 60 -16.22 1.57 7.94
C LEU A 60 -16.94 0.20 7.96
N LEU A 61 -16.20 -0.87 8.19
CA LEU A 61 -16.71 -2.25 8.24
C LEU A 61 -17.18 -2.69 9.62
N ASN A 62 -17.15 -1.80 10.63
CA ASN A 62 -17.43 -2.13 12.03
C ASN A 62 -16.61 -3.32 12.57
N GLU A 63 -15.39 -3.52 12.07
CA GLU A 63 -14.48 -4.57 12.53
C GLU A 63 -13.73 -4.12 13.79
N SER A 64 -13.12 -2.94 13.74
CA SER A 64 -12.38 -2.39 14.87
C SER A 64 -12.24 -0.87 14.76
N ARG A 65 -12.34 -0.21 15.92
CA ARG A 65 -12.03 1.21 16.13
C ARG A 65 -10.89 1.40 17.14
N ASP A 66 -10.26 0.30 17.54
CA ASP A 66 -9.14 0.32 18.50
C ASP A 66 -7.93 1.02 17.87
N PRO A 67 -7.40 2.10 18.48
CA PRO A 67 -6.22 2.79 17.99
C PRO A 67 -5.02 1.85 17.76
N GLU A 68 -4.78 0.86 18.61
CA GLU A 68 -3.63 -0.04 18.47
C GLU A 68 -3.75 -0.94 17.22
N TYR A 69 -4.97 -1.38 16.93
CA TYR A 69 -5.29 -2.12 15.71
C TYR A 69 -5.01 -1.27 14.45
N LEU A 70 -5.43 0.01 14.46
CA LEU A 70 -5.21 0.96 13.37
C LEU A 70 -3.74 1.33 13.19
N ILE A 71 -3.01 1.54 14.29
CA ILE A 71 -1.58 1.86 14.30
C ILE A 71 -0.78 0.68 13.76
N THR A 72 -1.09 -0.54 14.18
CA THR A 72 -0.41 -1.76 13.70
C THR A 72 -0.52 -1.89 12.18
N ARG A 73 -1.74 -1.70 11.64
CA ARG A 73 -1.99 -1.71 10.19
C ARG A 73 -1.26 -0.58 9.46
N SER A 74 -1.32 0.63 10.01
CA SER A 74 -0.65 1.80 9.45
C SER A 74 0.86 1.60 9.36
N ASN A 75 1.49 1.05 10.41
CA ASN A 75 2.92 0.75 10.45
C ASN A 75 3.31 -0.32 9.42
N ALA A 76 2.52 -1.39 9.29
CA ALA A 76 2.78 -2.42 8.27
C ALA A 76 2.72 -1.84 6.85
N TYR A 77 1.76 -0.94 6.59
CA TYR A 77 1.58 -0.30 5.29
C TYR A 77 2.68 0.72 5.01
N LEU A 78 3.08 1.49 6.00
CA LEU A 78 4.22 2.39 5.88
C LEU A 78 5.50 1.62 5.56
N LEU A 79 5.78 0.55 6.31
CA LEU A 79 6.97 -0.28 6.08
C LEU A 79 6.95 -0.89 4.68
N SER A 80 5.80 -1.29 4.14
CA SER A 80 5.71 -1.88 2.79
C SER A 80 6.32 -1.02 1.67
N PHE A 81 6.43 0.31 1.85
CA PHE A 81 7.14 1.20 0.92
C PHE A 81 8.67 1.05 0.98
N TYR A 82 9.22 0.64 2.12
CA TYR A 82 10.66 0.66 2.43
C TYR A 82 11.33 -0.72 2.40
N TRP A 83 10.58 -1.82 2.32
CA TRP A 83 11.16 -3.18 2.44
C TRP A 83 12.24 -3.48 1.40
N ARG A 84 12.13 -2.97 0.17
CA ARG A 84 13.21 -3.13 -0.83
C ARG A 84 14.45 -2.28 -0.52
N ARG A 85 14.30 -1.16 0.19
CA ARG A 85 15.44 -0.32 0.58
C ARG A 85 16.23 -0.96 1.72
N LEU A 86 15.55 -1.54 2.72
CA LEU A 86 16.21 -2.21 3.85
C LEU A 86 16.91 -3.52 3.46
N TYR A 87 16.29 -4.34 2.59
CA TYR A 87 16.91 -5.59 2.11
C TYR A 87 18.12 -5.37 1.20
N PHE A 88 18.20 -4.24 0.49
CA PHE A 88 19.35 -3.91 -0.34
C PHE A 88 20.55 -3.46 0.50
N TYR A 89 20.33 -2.62 1.52
CA TYR A 89 21.42 -2.17 2.42
C TYR A 89 22.04 -3.31 3.24
N SER A 90 21.27 -4.34 3.60
CA SER A 90 21.80 -5.48 4.38
C SER A 90 22.61 -6.50 3.58
N ARG A 91 22.74 -6.34 2.25
CA ARG A 91 23.50 -7.26 1.37
C ARG A 91 24.71 -6.59 0.69
N THR A 92 24.87 -5.29 0.86
CA THR A 92 26.01 -4.52 0.32
C THR A 92 26.88 -3.93 1.43
N GLY A 93 26.69 -4.38 2.67
CA GLY A 93 27.57 -4.12 3.81
C GLY A 93 28.53 -5.29 4.04
#